data_AF-A0A3N5NED3-F1
#
_entry.id   AF-A0A3N5NED3-F1
#
_cell.length_a   1.000
_cell.length_b   1.000
_cell.length_c   1.000
_cell.angle_alpha   90.00
_cell.angle_beta   90.00
_cell.angle_gamma   90.00
#
_symmetry.space_group_name_H-M   'P 1'
#
loop_
_entity.id
_entity.type
_entity.pdbx_description
1 polymer ?
#
loop_
_entity_poly.entity_id
_entity_poly.type
_entity_poly.pdbx_seq_one_letter_code
_entity_poly.pdbx_strand_id
1 'polypeptide(L)'
;VRTLDPAPDTHILDVAKKSLEAAFPAFAGVKILDQWAGLIDVTPDVVPVISPVASWPGFHIATGFSGHGFGIGPAAGQLMADIITGDRPLIDPKPLRFERFTDGSPLIIN
;
A
#
# COMPACT_ATOMS: atom_id res chain seq x y z
N VAL A 1 -17.04 11.56 3.35
CA VAL A 1 -16.02 12.63 3.49
C VAL A 1 -14.66 11.98 3.31
N ARG A 2 -13.82 12.46 2.38
CA ARG A 2 -12.42 12.02 2.32
C ARG A 2 -11.69 12.62 3.52
N THR A 3 -11.14 11.76 4.36
CA THR A 3 -10.23 12.17 5.43
C THR A 3 -8.81 12.14 4.84
N LEU A 4 -8.01 13.19 5.05
CA LEU A 4 -6.68 13.35 4.44
C LEU A 4 -6.73 13.51 2.91
N ASP A 5 -7.27 14.66 2.46
CA ASP A 5 -7.46 15.02 1.04
C ASP A 5 -6.45 16.11 0.63
N PRO A 6 -5.18 15.75 0.34
CA PRO A 6 -4.17 16.72 -0.02
C PRO A 6 -4.44 17.34 -1.40
N ALA A 7 -4.00 18.58 -1.59
CA ALA A 7 -4.00 19.19 -2.91
C ALA A 7 -3.07 18.42 -3.86
N PRO A 8 -3.47 18.20 -5.12
CA PRO A 8 -2.61 17.55 -6.10
C PRO A 8 -1.39 18.41 -6.46
N ASP A 9 -0.25 17.74 -6.71
CA ASP A 9 0.92 18.38 -7.30
C ASP A 9 0.76 18.48 -8.82
N THR A 10 0.52 19.70 -9.29
CA THR A 10 0.30 19.96 -10.72
C THR A 10 1.51 19.68 -11.59
N HIS A 11 2.74 19.78 -11.05
CA HIS A 11 3.96 19.48 -11.80
C HIS A 11 3.97 18.01 -12.22
N ILE A 12 3.74 17.11 -11.27
CA ILE A 12 3.74 15.66 -11.52
C ILE A 12 2.63 15.29 -12.52
N LEU A 13 1.46 15.91 -12.38
CA LEU A 13 0.33 15.69 -13.30
C LEU A 13 0.62 16.20 -14.72
N ASP A 14 1.30 17.34 -14.87
CA ASP A 14 1.70 17.87 -16.17
C ASP A 14 2.72 16.96 -16.88
N VAL A 15 3.67 16.41 -16.12
CA VAL A 15 4.62 15.40 -16.63
C VAL A 15 3.87 14.14 -17.06
N ALA A 16 2.98 13.61 -16.22
CA ALA A 16 2.18 12.43 -16.53
C ALA A 16 1.31 12.63 -17.78
N LYS A 17 0.69 13.82 -17.94
CA LYS A 17 -0.08 14.18 -19.14
C LYS A 17 0.80 14.16 -20.39
N LYS A 18 1.98 14.79 -20.36
CA LYS A 18 2.91 14.78 -21.50
C LYS A 18 3.35 13.36 -21.87
N SER A 19 3.65 12.53 -20.86
CA SER A 19 4.01 11.12 -21.07
C SER A 19 2.86 10.32 -21.69
N LEU A 20 1.61 10.54 -21.23
CA LEU A 20 0.42 9.90 -21.80
C LEU A 20 0.23 10.28 -23.28
N GLU A 21 0.32 11.56 -23.61
CA GLU A 21 0.16 12.05 -25.00
C GLU A 21 1.27 11.52 -25.92
N ALA A 22 2.50 11.41 -25.42
CA ALA A 22 3.62 10.85 -26.18
C ALA A 22 3.46 9.34 -26.43
N ALA A 23 3.01 8.58 -25.42
CA ALA A 23 2.79 7.14 -25.53
C ALA A 23 1.54 6.80 -26.36
N PHE A 24 0.51 7.65 -26.26
CA PHE A 24 -0.80 7.43 -26.84
C PHE A 24 -1.33 8.73 -27.46
N PRO A 25 -0.98 9.01 -28.73
CA PRO A 25 -1.36 10.27 -29.40
C PRO A 25 -2.86 10.55 -29.45
N ALA A 26 -3.70 9.53 -29.31
CA ALA A 26 -5.16 9.68 -29.22
C ALA A 26 -5.62 10.54 -28.02
N PHE A 27 -4.78 10.71 -27.00
CA PHE A 27 -5.08 11.57 -25.84
C PHE A 27 -4.56 13.01 -26.02
N ALA A 28 -3.96 13.37 -27.16
CA ALA A 28 -3.51 14.74 -27.39
C ALA A 28 -4.67 15.74 -27.32
N GLY A 29 -4.54 16.74 -26.44
CA GLY A 29 -5.53 17.82 -26.31
C GLY A 29 -6.81 17.46 -25.57
N VAL A 30 -6.90 16.28 -24.95
CA VAL A 30 -8.05 15.94 -24.10
C VAL A 30 -8.12 16.85 -22.88
N LYS A 31 -9.35 17.22 -22.49
CA LYS A 31 -9.58 18.02 -21.29
C LYS A 31 -9.56 17.13 -20.05
N ILE A 32 -8.77 17.51 -19.06
CA ILE A 32 -8.81 16.88 -17.74
C ILE A 32 -10.12 17.27 -17.04
N LEU A 33 -10.89 16.27 -16.63
CA LEU A 33 -12.16 16.47 -15.92
C LEU A 33 -11.95 16.72 -14.42
N ASP A 34 -10.98 16.03 -13.82
CA ASP A 34 -10.71 16.12 -12.39
C ASP A 34 -9.24 15.75 -12.08
N GLN A 35 -8.73 16.26 -10.96
CA GLN A 35 -7.39 16.00 -10.44
C GLN A 35 -7.46 15.84 -8.93
N TRP A 36 -6.80 14.81 -8.40
CA TRP A 36 -6.83 14.49 -6.98
C TRP A 36 -5.49 13.94 -6.51
N ALA A 37 -5.26 13.97 -5.21
CA ALA A 37 -4.15 13.28 -4.56
C ALA A 37 -4.65 12.47 -3.37
N GLY A 38 -3.79 11.58 -2.88
CA GLY A 38 -4.05 10.73 -1.73
C GLY A 38 -2.75 10.40 -1.02
N LEU A 39 -2.85 10.06 0.26
CA LEU A 39 -1.72 9.58 1.04
C LEU A 39 -1.52 8.09 0.85
N ILE A 40 -0.25 7.68 0.81
CA ILE A 40 0.16 6.28 0.79
C ILE A 40 1.02 6.04 2.03
N ASP A 41 0.65 5.05 2.82
CA ASP A 41 1.49 4.54 3.89
C ASP A 41 2.54 3.59 3.32
N VAL A 42 3.82 3.96 3.43
CA VAL A 42 4.94 3.22 2.84
C VAL A 42 5.80 2.64 3.96
N THR A 43 6.04 1.34 3.92
CA THR A 43 7.03 0.66 4.78
C THR A 43 8.44 0.78 4.19
N PRO A 44 9.51 0.71 5.01
CA PRO A 44 10.89 0.81 4.51
C PRO A 44 11.27 -0.20 3.42
N ASP A 45 10.61 -1.37 3.40
CA ASP A 45 10.82 -2.44 2.42
C ASP A 45 9.73 -2.53 1.35
N VAL A 46 8.75 -1.60 1.35
CA VAL A 46 7.61 -1.58 0.40
C VAL A 46 6.69 -2.81 0.56
N VAL A 47 6.89 -3.64 1.59
CA VAL A 47 6.09 -4.84 1.88
C VAL A 47 5.05 -4.50 2.96
N PRO A 48 3.79 -4.96 2.85
CA PRO A 48 2.80 -4.73 3.89
C PRO A 48 3.20 -5.29 5.26
N VAL A 49 2.66 -4.71 6.33
CA VAL A 49 2.61 -5.34 7.65
C VAL A 49 1.22 -5.92 7.83
N ILE A 50 1.13 -7.22 8.08
CA ILE A 50 -0.11 -7.94 8.40
C ILE A 50 0.23 -8.91 9.54
N SER A 51 0.04 -8.47 10.78
CA SER A 51 0.68 -9.12 11.93
C SER A 51 -0.06 -8.85 13.24
N PRO A 52 -0.05 -9.80 14.21
CA PRO A 52 -0.15 -9.43 15.62
C PRO A 52 1.07 -8.61 16.04
N VAL A 53 0.95 -7.82 17.10
CA VAL A 53 2.09 -7.09 17.69
C VAL A 53 2.49 -7.75 19.00
N ALA A 54 3.65 -8.39 19.04
CA ALA A 54 4.05 -9.25 20.16
C ALA A 54 4.12 -8.51 21.52
N SER A 55 4.50 -7.22 21.50
CA SER A 55 4.56 -6.38 22.70
C SER A 55 3.19 -5.90 23.19
N TRP A 56 2.11 -6.10 22.42
CA TRP A 56 0.75 -5.65 22.73
C TRP A 56 -0.27 -6.78 22.45
N PRO A 57 -0.46 -7.73 23.39
CA PRO A 57 -1.37 -8.86 23.19
C PRO A 57 -2.78 -8.42 22.80
N GLY A 58 -3.33 -9.04 21.74
CA GLY A 58 -4.64 -8.71 21.17
C GLY A 58 -4.63 -7.57 20.14
N PHE A 59 -3.52 -6.83 20.01
CA PHE A 59 -3.39 -5.81 18.98
C PHE A 59 -2.86 -6.40 17.67
N HIS A 60 -3.58 -6.12 16.58
CA HIS A 60 -3.28 -6.59 15.23
C HIS A 60 -3.23 -5.39 14.29
N ILE A 61 -2.28 -5.41 13.35
CA ILE A 61 -2.10 -4.33 12.38
C ILE A 61 -2.06 -4.87 10.95
N ALA A 62 -2.80 -4.21 10.06
CA ALA A 62 -2.77 -4.38 8.62
C ALA A 62 -2.55 -2.99 7.99
N THR A 63 -1.30 -2.66 7.63
CA THR A 63 -0.89 -1.32 7.19
C THR A 63 0.36 -1.39 6.30
N GLY A 64 0.80 -0.25 5.77
CA GLY A 64 2.04 -0.13 5.02
C GLY A 64 1.93 -0.73 3.62
N PHE A 65 0.76 -0.64 3.01
CA PHE A 65 0.48 -1.29 1.73
C PHE A 65 1.23 -0.68 0.54
N SER A 66 1.92 0.45 0.76
CA SER A 66 2.95 0.98 -0.12
C SER A 66 2.48 1.16 -1.58
N GLY A 67 1.22 1.56 -1.76
CA GLY A 67 0.60 1.85 -3.05
C GLY A 67 -0.07 0.66 -3.76
N HIS A 68 0.09 -0.56 -3.23
CA HIS A 68 -0.39 -1.79 -3.90
C HIS A 68 -1.61 -2.42 -3.20
N GLY A 69 -2.10 -1.80 -2.12
CA GLY A 69 -3.11 -2.37 -1.22
C GLY A 69 -4.47 -2.67 -1.86
N PHE A 70 -4.88 -1.93 -2.89
CA PHE A 70 -6.18 -2.15 -3.52
C PHE A 70 -6.28 -3.53 -4.19
N GLY A 71 -5.26 -3.91 -4.96
CA GLY A 71 -5.26 -5.19 -5.67
C GLY A 71 -5.17 -6.40 -4.74
N ILE A 72 -4.41 -6.28 -3.64
CA ILE A 72 -4.20 -7.38 -2.68
C ILE A 72 -5.16 -7.36 -1.49
N GLY A 73 -6.03 -6.35 -1.40
CA GLY A 73 -6.93 -6.13 -0.26
C GLY A 73 -7.75 -7.35 0.15
N PRO A 74 -8.38 -8.10 -0.78
CA PRO A 74 -9.13 -9.31 -0.41
C PRO A 74 -8.26 -10.39 0.25
N ALA A 75 -7.07 -10.65 -0.28
CA ALA A 75 -6.14 -11.64 0.29
C ALA A 75 -5.55 -11.18 1.62
N ALA A 76 -5.25 -9.87 1.75
CA ALA A 76 -4.79 -9.27 2.99
C ALA A 76 -5.85 -9.36 4.10
N GLY A 77 -7.12 -9.11 3.77
CA GLY A 77 -8.24 -9.28 4.68
C GLY A 77 -8.42 -10.71 5.14
N GLN A 78 -8.35 -11.68 4.21
CA GLN A 78 -8.41 -13.10 4.55
C GLN A 78 -7.24 -13.51 5.46
N LEU A 79 -6.01 -13.12 5.13
CA LEU A 79 -4.85 -13.42 5.96
C LEU A 79 -5.01 -12.86 7.38
N MET A 80 -5.48 -11.61 7.52
CA MET A 80 -5.71 -11.02 8.84
C MET A 80 -6.82 -11.75 9.60
N ALA A 81 -7.88 -12.20 8.92
CA ALA A 81 -8.91 -13.01 9.54
C ALA A 81 -8.33 -14.33 10.09
N ASP A 82 -7.54 -15.05 9.28
CA ASP A 82 -6.90 -16.31 9.69
C ASP A 82 -5.98 -16.11 10.91
N ILE A 83 -5.19 -15.01 10.91
CA ILE A 83 -4.32 -14.65 12.04
C ILE A 83 -5.13 -14.41 13.32
N ILE A 84 -6.25 -13.68 13.22
CA ILE A 84 -7.08 -13.33 14.38
C ILE A 84 -7.81 -14.55 14.95
N THR A 85 -8.30 -15.45 14.09
CA THR A 85 -9.04 -16.66 14.51
C THR A 85 -8.11 -17.79 14.93
N GLY A 86 -6.82 -17.71 14.60
CA GLY A 86 -5.85 -18.79 14.81
C GLY A 86 -5.99 -19.92 13.78
N ASP A 87 -6.65 -19.66 12.66
CA ASP A 87 -6.75 -20.59 11.54
C ASP A 87 -5.41 -20.70 10.80
N ARG A 88 -5.24 -21.78 10.04
CA ARG A 88 -4.03 -21.97 9.22
C ARG A 88 -4.07 -21.03 8.00
N PRO A 89 -3.13 -20.08 7.86
CA PRO A 89 -3.14 -19.17 6.73
C PRO A 89 -2.84 -19.85 5.40
N LEU A 90 -3.42 -19.32 4.32
CA LEU A 90 -3.14 -19.76 2.94
C LEU A 90 -1.74 -19.33 2.44
N ILE A 91 -1.20 -18.23 2.96
CA ILE A 91 0.14 -17.72 2.65
C ILE A 91 0.97 -17.59 3.93
N ASP A 92 2.29 -17.72 3.83
CA ASP A 92 3.18 -17.57 4.98
C ASP A 92 3.13 -16.12 5.51
N PRO A 93 2.68 -15.87 6.76
CA PRO A 93 2.64 -14.52 7.32
C PRO A 93 4.02 -14.01 7.75
N LYS A 94 5.04 -14.86 7.86
CA LYS A 94 6.35 -14.49 8.42
C LYS A 94 7.01 -13.29 7.74
N PRO A 95 6.99 -13.12 6.40
CA PRO A 95 7.54 -11.94 5.75
C PRO A 95 6.78 -10.64 6.08
N LEU A 96 5.52 -10.75 6.52
CA LEU A 96 4.60 -9.64 6.76
C LEU A 96 4.55 -9.22 8.23
N ARG A 97 5.31 -9.87 9.11
CA ARG A 97 5.35 -9.56 10.54
C ARG A 97 5.87 -8.15 10.81
N PHE A 98 5.38 -7.51 11.87
CA PHE A 98 5.82 -6.17 12.26
C PHE A 98 7.26 -6.17 12.79
N GLU A 99 7.62 -7.21 13.53
CA GLU A 99 8.89 -7.35 14.24
C GLU A 99 10.10 -7.40 13.30
N ARG A 100 9.89 -7.61 11.99
CA ARG A 100 10.97 -7.60 10.99
C ARG A 100 11.75 -6.28 10.95
N PHE A 101 11.16 -5.20 11.46
CA PHE A 101 11.80 -3.89 11.57
C PHE A 101 12.58 -3.69 12.88
N THR A 102 12.48 -4.63 13.82
CA THR A 102 13.04 -4.50 15.18
C THR A 102 13.83 -5.72 15.65
N ASP A 103 13.66 -6.88 15.02
CA ASP A 103 14.24 -8.17 15.44
C ASP A 103 15.65 -8.43 14.87
N GLY A 104 16.24 -7.46 14.16
CA GLY A 104 17.55 -7.59 13.52
C GLY A 104 17.53 -8.28 12.15
N SER A 105 16.35 -8.60 11.62
CA SER A 105 16.22 -9.12 10.26
C SER A 105 16.72 -8.13 9.21
N PRO A 106 17.32 -8.62 8.10
CA PRO A 106 17.70 -7.75 7.00
C PRO A 106 16.47 -7.15 6.33
N LEU A 107 16.55 -5.87 5.97
CA LEU A 107 15.61 -5.24 5.07
C LEU A 107 15.95 -5.64 3.64
N ILE A 108 15.04 -6.34 2.97
CA ILE A 108 15.19 -6.77 1.58
C ILE A 108 14.38 -5.81 0.72
N ILE A 109 15.08 -4.97 -0.03
CA ILE A 109 14.48 -4.10 -1.05
C ILE A 109 14.87 -4.72 -2.39
N ASN A 110 13.89 -5.22 -3.13
CA ASN A 110 14.11 -5.75 -4.49
C ASN A 110 14.18 -4.62 -5.52
#